data_AF-E4SCX0-F1
#
_entry.id   AF-E4SCX0-F1
#
_cell.length_a   1.000
_cell.length_b   1.000
_cell.length_c   1.000
_cell.angle_alpha   90.00
_cell.angle_beta   90.00
_cell.angle_gamma   90.00
#
_symmetry.space_group_name_H-M   'P 1'
#
loop_
_entity.id
_entity.type
_entity.pdbx_description
1 polymer ?
#
loop_
_entity_poly.entity_id
_entity_poly.type
_entity_poly.pdbx_seq_one_letter_code
_entity_poly.pdbx_strand_id
1 'polypeptide(L)'
;MYLNENDIEKLEKRFYEDDFNEYLEKIIKMDMIEKDFVKDIAEIVLTEGYDSLSENQRRAFIFYAIKPNYKKKCNKCGTEILWSEMIEAVKTGLCGYCLHIFQKDKER
;
A
#
# COMPACT_ATOMS: atom_id res chain seq x y z
N MET A 1 -14.00 9.48 2.52
CA MET A 1 -14.14 8.34 3.45
C MET A 1 -12.99 8.39 4.45
N TYR A 2 -13.28 8.67 5.71
CA TYR A 2 -12.30 8.66 6.80
C TYR A 2 -12.00 7.20 7.17
N LEU A 3 -10.73 6.85 7.38
CA LEU A 3 -10.39 5.58 8.02
C LEU A 3 -10.72 5.76 9.50
N ASN A 4 -11.51 4.84 10.08
CA ASN A 4 -11.71 4.83 11.53
C ASN A 4 -10.45 4.27 12.22
N GLU A 5 -10.31 4.51 13.53
CA GLU A 5 -9.14 4.09 14.30
C GLU A 5 -8.87 2.58 14.23
N ASN A 6 -9.91 1.76 14.23
CA ASN A 6 -9.78 0.30 14.09
C ASN A 6 -9.21 -0.14 12.74
N ASP A 7 -9.53 0.57 11.65
CA ASP A 7 -8.98 0.28 10.33
C ASP A 7 -7.51 0.74 10.21
N ILE A 8 -7.13 1.80 10.93
CA ILE A 8 -5.75 2.27 11.02
C ILE A 8 -4.90 1.24 11.78
N GLU A 9 -5.32 0.80 12.95
CA GLU A 9 -4.57 -0.18 13.75
C GLU A 9 -4.35 -1.49 12.99
N LYS A 10 -5.36 -1.94 12.23
CA LYS A 10 -5.22 -3.13 11.37
C LYS A 10 -4.23 -2.90 10.23
N LEU A 11 -4.23 -1.72 9.63
CA LEU A 11 -3.30 -1.36 8.56
C LEU A 11 -1.86 -1.27 9.09
N GLU A 12 -1.65 -0.67 10.26
CA GLU A 12 -0.33 -0.55 10.88
C GLU A 12 0.32 -1.92 11.13
N LYS A 13 -0.48 -2.92 11.54
CA LYS A 13 -0.01 -4.31 11.68
C LYS A 13 0.54 -4.89 10.38
N ARG A 14 0.03 -4.43 9.23
CA ARG A 14 0.46 -4.91 7.91
C ARG A 14 1.81 -4.34 7.48
N PHE A 15 2.29 -3.26 8.10
CA PHE A 15 3.63 -2.71 7.79
C PHE A 15 4.77 -3.62 8.27
N TYR A 16 4.44 -4.66 9.04
CA TYR A 16 5.37 -5.70 9.50
C TYR A 16 5.31 -6.98 8.64
N GLU A 17 4.52 -6.99 7.57
CA GLU A 17 4.52 -8.09 6.59
C GLU A 17 5.82 -8.07 5.76
N ASP A 18 6.36 -9.24 5.44
CA ASP A 18 7.67 -9.39 4.80
C ASP A 18 7.81 -8.65 3.45
N ASP A 19 6.71 -8.49 2.71
CA ASP A 19 6.69 -7.86 1.39
C ASP A 19 6.40 -6.35 1.42
N PHE A 20 6.20 -5.76 2.61
CA PHE A 20 5.89 -4.34 2.74
C PHE A 20 7.03 -3.42 2.29
N ASN A 21 8.27 -3.71 2.73
CA ASN A 21 9.42 -2.86 2.42
C ASN A 21 9.72 -2.82 0.91
N GLU A 22 9.57 -3.95 0.22
CA GLU A 22 9.74 -4.00 -1.24
C GLU A 22 8.68 -3.16 -1.95
N TYR A 23 7.43 -3.22 -1.49
CA TYR A 23 6.37 -2.36 -1.99
C TYR A 23 6.65 -0.87 -1.73
N LEU A 24 7.09 -0.53 -0.51
CA LEU A 24 7.37 0.85 -0.12
C LEU A 24 8.50 1.45 -0.98
N GLU A 25 9.57 0.69 -1.20
CA GLU A 25 10.66 1.07 -2.09
C GLU A 25 10.16 1.31 -3.52
N LYS A 26 9.27 0.46 -4.03
CA LYS A 26 8.68 0.63 -5.38
C LYS A 26 7.86 1.91 -5.49
N ILE A 27 6.98 2.23 -4.54
CA ILE A 27 6.15 3.45 -4.65
C ILE A 27 6.98 4.74 -4.53
N ILE A 28 8.10 4.71 -3.78
CA ILE A 28 9.06 5.82 -3.74
C ILE A 28 9.74 5.97 -5.11
N LYS A 29 10.32 4.88 -5.65
CA LYS A 29 11.02 4.89 -6.95
C LYS A 29 10.13 5.27 -8.14
N MET A 30 8.85 4.90 -8.08
CA MET A 30 7.85 5.21 -9.10
C MET A 30 7.25 6.62 -8.95
N ASP A 31 7.71 7.41 -7.97
CA ASP A 31 7.23 8.76 -7.68
C ASP A 31 5.71 8.80 -7.41
N MET A 32 5.18 7.77 -6.73
CA MET A 32 3.75 7.63 -6.44
C MET A 32 3.30 8.36 -5.15
N ILE A 33 4.22 9.05 -4.49
CA ILE A 33 3.97 9.86 -3.29
C ILE A 33 4.05 11.33 -3.69
N GLU A 34 2.93 12.05 -3.69
CA GLU A 34 2.87 13.43 -4.22
C GLU A 34 3.64 14.47 -3.41
N LYS A 35 3.86 14.23 -2.12
CA LYS A 35 4.43 15.20 -1.18
C LYS A 35 5.87 14.81 -0.84
N ASP A 36 6.82 15.67 -1.15
CA ASP A 36 8.25 15.37 -0.93
C ASP A 36 8.58 15.07 0.53
N PHE A 37 8.07 15.84 1.49
CA PHE A 37 8.29 15.54 2.92
C PHE A 37 7.73 14.18 3.36
N VAL A 38 6.77 13.62 2.61
CA VAL A 38 6.22 12.28 2.88
C VAL A 38 7.10 11.21 2.26
N LYS A 39 7.81 11.50 1.16
CA LYS A 39 8.87 10.62 0.64
C LYS A 39 9.99 10.49 1.66
N ASP A 40 10.42 11.59 2.27
CA ASP A 40 11.44 11.57 3.33
C ASP A 40 10.99 10.68 4.52
N ILE A 41 9.71 10.80 4.92
CA ILE A 41 9.14 9.92 5.96
C ILE A 41 9.12 8.45 5.50
N ALA A 42 8.78 8.17 4.24
CA ALA A 42 8.76 6.82 3.70
C ALA A 42 10.17 6.21 3.65
N GLU A 43 11.19 7.00 3.36
CA GLU A 43 12.59 6.58 3.44
C GLU A 43 13.00 6.25 4.88
N ILE A 44 12.59 7.07 5.87
CA ILE A 44 12.80 6.76 7.30
C ILE A 44 12.16 5.42 7.66
N VAL A 45 10.96 5.11 7.16
CA VAL A 45 10.32 3.82 7.43
C VAL A 45 11.13 2.66 6.86
N LEU A 46 11.74 2.81 5.68
CA LEU A 46 12.59 1.78 5.07
C LEU A 46 13.89 1.55 5.86
N THR A 47 14.47 2.60 6.44
CA THR A 47 15.78 2.54 7.08
C THR A 47 15.70 2.24 8.58
N GLU A 48 14.71 2.83 9.27
CA GLU A 48 14.58 2.82 10.73
C GLU A 48 13.32 2.09 11.21
N GLY A 49 12.42 1.72 10.29
CA GLY A 49 11.15 1.06 10.59
C GLY A 49 10.02 2.02 10.92
N TYR A 50 8.77 1.54 10.81
CA TYR A 50 7.58 2.35 11.07
C TYR A 50 7.52 2.91 12.50
N ASP A 51 8.11 2.20 13.46
CA ASP A 51 8.02 2.57 14.86
C ASP A 51 8.86 3.79 15.25
N SER A 52 9.85 4.18 14.43
CA SER A 52 10.66 5.38 14.65
C SER A 52 9.89 6.68 14.43
N LEU A 53 8.74 6.62 13.74
CA LEU A 53 7.94 7.79 13.40
C LEU A 53 7.20 8.36 14.61
N SER A 54 7.22 9.69 14.72
CA SER A 54 6.30 10.45 15.60
C SER A 54 4.85 10.28 15.16
N GLU A 55 3.89 10.55 16.06
CA GLU A 55 2.45 10.41 15.75
C GLU A 55 2.03 11.23 14.51
N ASN A 56 2.56 12.46 14.37
CA ASN A 56 2.28 13.30 13.21
C ASN A 56 2.86 12.71 11.92
N GLN A 57 4.07 12.16 11.96
CA GLN A 57 4.69 11.49 10.82
C GLN A 57 3.92 10.21 10.44
N ARG A 58 3.49 9.40 11.43
CA ARG A 58 2.65 8.22 11.22
C ARG A 58 1.37 8.58 10.49
N ARG A 59 0.67 9.63 10.94
CA ARG A 59 -0.54 10.14 10.26
C ARG A 59 -0.21 10.59 8.85
N ALA A 60 0.83 11.39 8.65
CA ALA A 60 1.22 11.85 7.32
C ALA A 60 1.54 10.69 6.37
N PHE A 61 2.31 9.71 6.84
CA PHE A 61 2.65 8.50 6.10
C PHE A 61 1.40 7.72 5.67
N ILE A 62 0.50 7.42 6.60
CA ILE A 62 -0.72 6.68 6.32
C ILE A 62 -1.60 7.44 5.31
N PHE A 63 -1.86 8.73 5.55
CA PHE A 63 -2.83 9.48 4.75
C PHE A 63 -2.31 9.92 3.38
N TYR A 64 -1.00 10.15 3.25
CA TYR A 64 -0.42 10.72 2.03
C TYR A 64 0.48 9.77 1.25
N ALA A 65 1.06 8.72 1.85
CA ALA A 65 1.78 7.69 1.11
C ALA A 65 0.94 6.42 0.92
N ILE A 66 0.43 5.84 2.00
CA ILE A 66 -0.20 4.51 1.94
C ILE A 66 -1.60 4.58 1.38
N LYS A 67 -2.49 5.40 1.94
CA LYS A 67 -3.91 5.43 1.59
C LYS A 67 -4.18 5.67 0.08
N PRO A 68 -3.48 6.59 -0.62
CA PRO A 68 -3.65 6.76 -2.07
C PRO A 68 -3.19 5.54 -2.87
N ASN A 69 -2.23 4.79 -2.34
CA ASN A 69 -1.56 3.69 -3.01
C ASN A 69 -1.95 2.31 -2.43
N TYR A 70 -3.11 2.22 -1.78
CA TYR A 70 -3.54 1.02 -1.06
C TYR A 70 -4.92 0.52 -1.50
N LYS A 71 -5.02 -0.79 -1.69
CA LYS A 71 -6.25 -1.53 -1.98
C LYS A 71 -6.38 -2.70 -1.03
N LYS A 72 -7.27 -2.60 -0.03
CA LYS A 72 -7.43 -3.63 1.01
C LYS A 72 -7.80 -5.01 0.46
N LYS A 73 -8.77 -5.09 -0.47
CA LYS A 73 -9.34 -6.35 -0.96
C LYS A 73 -9.55 -6.34 -2.47
N CYS A 74 -9.44 -7.51 -3.07
CA CYS A 74 -9.81 -7.75 -4.46
C CYS A 74 -11.31 -7.51 -4.67
N ASN A 75 -11.67 -6.72 -5.67
CA ASN A 75 -13.07 -6.43 -6.02
C ASN A 75 -13.84 -7.67 -6.52
N LYS A 76 -13.13 -8.70 -7.03
CA LYS A 76 -13.74 -9.90 -7.62
C LYS A 76 -13.92 -11.03 -6.60
N CYS A 77 -12.86 -11.39 -5.88
CA CYS A 77 -12.89 -12.53 -4.95
C CYS A 77 -12.95 -12.13 -3.47
N GLY A 78 -12.76 -10.86 -3.12
CA GLY A 78 -12.80 -10.38 -1.74
C GLY A 78 -11.57 -10.72 -0.89
N THR A 79 -10.58 -11.43 -1.43
CA THR A 79 -9.31 -11.74 -0.75
C THR A 79 -8.52 -10.46 -0.46
N GLU A 80 -7.82 -10.44 0.66
CA GLU A 80 -6.88 -9.36 0.99
C GLU A 80 -5.72 -9.31 0.00
N ILE A 81 -5.37 -8.11 -0.44
CA ILE A 81 -4.29 -7.90 -1.41
C ILE A 81 -2.96 -7.87 -0.65
N LEU A 82 -1.99 -8.64 -1.15
CA LEU A 82 -0.59 -8.64 -0.70
C LEU A 82 0.11 -7.34 -1.12
N TRP A 83 1.10 -6.89 -0.35
CA TRP A 83 1.84 -5.67 -0.71
C TRP A 83 2.55 -5.80 -2.06
N SER A 84 3.10 -6.98 -2.33
CA SER A 84 3.71 -7.37 -3.60
C SER A 84 2.79 -7.20 -4.82
N GLU A 85 1.46 -7.31 -4.65
CA GLU A 85 0.47 -7.13 -5.72
C GLU A 85 -0.16 -5.72 -5.74
N MET A 86 0.14 -4.89 -4.75
CA MET A 86 -0.62 -3.69 -4.43
C MET A 86 -0.61 -2.65 -5.56
N ILE A 87 0.52 -2.47 -6.24
CA ILE A 87 0.67 -1.48 -7.33
C ILE A 87 -0.32 -1.78 -8.46
N GLU A 88 -0.46 -3.04 -8.85
CA GLU A 88 -1.42 -3.44 -9.88
C GLU A 88 -2.85 -3.46 -9.35
N ALA A 89 -3.04 -3.86 -8.09
CA ALA A 89 -4.35 -3.86 -7.46
C ALA A 89 -4.93 -2.45 -7.28
N VAL A 90 -4.12 -1.42 -7.08
CA VAL A 90 -4.56 -0.02 -7.04
C VAL A 90 -5.14 0.41 -8.38
N LYS A 91 -4.49 0.03 -9.49
CA LYS A 91 -4.91 0.38 -10.85
C LYS A 91 -6.15 -0.40 -11.30
N THR A 92 -6.19 -1.69 -10.98
CA THR A 92 -7.18 -2.63 -11.56
C THR A 92 -8.29 -3.00 -10.59
N GLY A 93 -8.05 -2.87 -9.28
CA GLY A 93 -8.91 -3.38 -8.22
C GLY A 93 -8.88 -4.91 -8.05
N LEU A 94 -7.96 -5.62 -8.70
CA LEU A 94 -7.89 -7.08 -8.70
C LEU A 94 -6.61 -7.59 -8.02
N CYS A 95 -6.69 -8.75 -7.37
CA CYS A 95 -5.48 -9.51 -7.00
C CYS A 95 -4.83 -10.12 -8.25
N GLY A 96 -3.58 -10.56 -8.12
CA GLY A 96 -2.80 -11.11 -9.23
C GLY A 96 -3.51 -12.27 -9.93
N TYR A 97 -4.10 -13.19 -9.15
CA TYR A 97 -4.88 -14.30 -9.72
C TYR A 97 -6.07 -13.83 -10.55
N CYS A 98 -6.92 -12.95 -10.00
CA CYS A 98 -8.10 -12.46 -10.72
C CYS A 98 -7.73 -11.62 -11.94
N LEU A 99 -6.65 -10.84 -11.87
CA LEU A 99 -6.13 -10.07 -13.00
C LEU A 99 -5.66 -10.97 -14.13
N HIS A 100 -4.87 -12.00 -13.82
CA HIS A 100 -4.37 -12.95 -14.81
C HIS A 100 -5.52 -13.70 -15.52
N ILE A 101 -6.55 -14.13 -14.78
CA ILE A 101 -7.74 -14.75 -15.40
C ILE A 101 -8.46 -13.76 -16.32
N PHE A 102 -8.66 -12.52 -15.86
CA PHE A 102 -9.32 -11.48 -16.64
C PHE A 102 -8.58 -11.11 -17.93
N GLN A 103 -7.24 -11.10 -17.91
CA GLN A 103 -6.42 -10.84 -19.10
C GLN A 103 -6.53 -11.98 -20.12
N LYS A 104 -6.47 -13.24 -19.67
CA LYS A 104 -6.66 -14.40 -20.56
C LYS A 104 -8.02 -14.44 -21.25
N ASP A 105 -9.07 -14.01 -20.56
CA ASP A 105 -10.42 -13.95 -21.15
C ASP A 105 -10.54 -12.85 -22.22
N LYS A 106 -9.73 -11.78 -22.15
CA LYS A 106 -9.72 -10.70 -23.14
C LYS A 106 -8.93 -11.02 -24.42
N GLU A 107 -8.06 -12.01 -24.36
CA GLU A 107 -7.22 -12.45 -25.49
C GLU A 107 -7.90 -13.53 -26.36
N ARG A 108 -9.15 -13.88 -26.04
CA ARG A 108 -10.00 -14.81 -26.79
C ARG A 108 -11.03 -14.07 -27.62
#